data_AF-A0A962AAF8-F1
#
_entry.id   AF-A0A962AAF8-F1
#
_cell.length_a   1.000
_cell.length_b   1.000
_cell.length_c   1.000
_cell.angle_alpha   90.00
_cell.angle_beta   90.00
_cell.angle_gamma   90.00
#
_symmetry.space_group_name_H-M   'P 1'
#
loop_
_entity.id
_entity.type
_entity.pdbx_description
1 polymer ?
#
loop_
_entity_poly.entity_id
_entity_poly.type
_entity_poly.pdbx_seq_one_letter_code
_entity_poly.pdbx_strand_id
1 'polypeptide(L)'
;RGLRGRRGAAGSRHRTHVEVVMDAAREKAVRARIAELEGEIDRLRAELAKRPKVYRRVLDLVRDGCNTSRDIAEELPTTVRLASAHLRTLRQRGLVRRTGRVIRVDDSISPLVVWEAV
;
A
#
# COMPACT_ATOMS: atom_id res chain seq x y z
N ARG A 1 42.43 59.37 -3.85
CA ARG A 1 41.12 59.74 -4.44
C ARG A 1 40.91 58.80 -5.63
N GLY A 2 40.19 57.67 -5.47
CA GLY A 2 38.78 57.47 -5.88
C GLY A 2 38.72 57.14 -7.38
N LEU A 3 38.17 56.06 -7.94
CA LEU A 3 36.95 55.25 -7.68
C LEU A 3 37.16 53.84 -8.31
N ARG A 4 36.85 52.73 -7.64
CA ARG A 4 35.63 51.88 -7.78
C ARG A 4 35.37 51.30 -9.19
N GLY A 5 35.33 49.96 -9.29
CA GLY A 5 34.73 49.27 -10.46
C GLY A 5 34.95 47.76 -10.52
N ARG A 6 34.15 46.97 -9.79
CA ARG A 6 34.01 45.51 -9.96
C ARG A 6 33.61 45.15 -11.39
N ARG A 7 34.12 44.03 -11.92
CA ARG A 7 33.29 42.95 -12.53
C ARG A 7 34.16 41.75 -12.94
N GLY A 8 33.85 40.59 -12.36
CA GLY A 8 34.28 39.30 -12.86
C GLY A 8 33.35 38.80 -13.96
N ALA A 9 33.88 37.94 -14.83
CA ALA A 9 33.21 36.99 -15.71
C ALA A 9 34.32 36.33 -16.56
N ALA A 10 34.35 35.05 -16.89
CA ALA A 10 33.50 33.94 -16.54
C ALA A 10 34.32 32.67 -16.84
N GLY A 11 34.38 31.74 -15.90
CA GLY A 11 34.76 30.37 -16.21
C GLY A 11 33.70 29.80 -17.14
N SER A 12 34.06 29.59 -18.40
CA SER A 12 33.24 28.90 -19.39
C SER A 12 33.14 27.42 -19.00
N ARG A 13 32.25 27.12 -18.04
CA ARG A 13 31.79 25.75 -17.80
C ARG A 13 30.87 25.41 -18.96
N HIS A 14 31.41 24.67 -19.92
CA HIS A 14 30.65 23.92 -20.89
C HIS A 14 29.77 22.92 -20.13
N ARG A 15 28.58 23.36 -19.71
CA ARG A 15 27.50 22.49 -19.30
C ARG A 15 26.90 21.98 -20.60
N THR A 16 27.33 20.81 -21.04
CA THR A 16 26.64 20.02 -22.05
C THR A 16 25.23 19.76 -21.54
N HIS A 17 24.28 20.60 -21.96
CA HIS A 17 22.88 20.25 -21.92
C HIS A 17 22.72 19.07 -22.88
N VAL A 18 22.48 17.89 -22.32
CA VAL A 18 21.96 16.77 -23.10
C VAL A 18 20.54 17.17 -23.49
N GLU A 19 20.41 17.88 -24.61
CA GLU A 19 19.11 18.05 -25.27
C GLU A 19 18.67 16.67 -25.70
N VAL A 20 17.72 16.11 -24.96
CA VAL A 20 16.99 14.93 -25.39
C VAL A 20 16.04 15.39 -26.49
N VAL A 21 16.55 15.52 -27.72
CA VAL A 21 15.74 15.75 -28.91
C VAL A 21 15.00 14.44 -29.18
N MET A 22 13.81 14.28 -28.61
CA MET A 22 12.90 13.20 -29.01
C MET A 22 12.32 13.55 -30.37
N ASP A 23 12.51 12.64 -31.34
CA ASP A 23 11.78 12.67 -32.60
C ASP A 23 10.26 12.70 -32.32
N ALA A 24 9.51 13.53 -33.05
CA ALA A 24 8.05 13.69 -32.90
C ALA A 24 7.31 12.36 -33.00
N ALA A 25 7.82 11.42 -33.81
CA ALA A 25 7.28 10.05 -33.89
C ALA A 25 7.46 9.28 -32.57
N ARG A 26 8.63 9.43 -31.92
CA ARG A 26 8.93 8.80 -30.63
C ARG A 26 8.14 9.45 -29.50
N GLU A 27 7.97 10.77 -29.52
CA GLU A 27 7.12 11.46 -28.56
C GLU A 27 5.66 11.00 -28.67
N LYS A 28 5.13 10.89 -29.89
CA LYS A 28 3.77 10.38 -30.14
C LYS A 28 3.61 8.94 -29.66
N ALA A 29 4.59 8.07 -29.91
CA ALA A 29 4.58 6.69 -29.44
C ALA A 29 4.61 6.59 -27.90
N VAL A 30 5.43 7.42 -27.24
CA VAL A 30 5.49 7.48 -25.77
C VAL A 30 4.16 7.98 -25.20
N ARG A 31 3.57 9.04 -25.77
CA ARG A 31 2.25 9.54 -25.34
C ARG A 31 1.15 8.50 -25.51
N ALA A 32 1.15 7.76 -26.63
CA ALA A 32 0.20 6.67 -26.84
C ALA A 32 0.37 5.56 -25.80
N ARG A 33 1.61 5.18 -25.48
CA ARG A 33 1.89 4.16 -24.46
C ARG A 33 1.50 4.61 -23.05
N ILE A 34 1.68 5.89 -22.72
CA ILE A 34 1.22 6.45 -21.44
C ILE A 34 -0.31 6.35 -21.34
N ALA A 35 -1.04 6.76 -22.38
CA ALA A 35 -2.50 6.68 -22.39
C ALA A 35 -3.01 5.24 -22.25
N GLU A 36 -2.36 4.27 -22.89
CA GLU A 36 -2.68 2.84 -22.70
C GLU A 36 -2.48 2.39 -21.25
N LEU A 37 -1.35 2.74 -20.64
CA LEU A 37 -1.03 2.37 -19.26
C LEU A 37 -1.95 3.06 -18.26
N GLU A 38 -2.35 4.31 -18.49
CA GLU A 38 -3.35 5.00 -17.68
C GLU A 38 -4.70 4.29 -17.76
N GLY A 39 -5.12 3.88 -18.95
CA GLY A 39 -6.32 3.07 -19.14
C GLY A 39 -6.25 1.71 -18.43
N GLU A 40 -5.09 1.06 -18.43
CA GLU A 40 -4.85 -0.18 -17.68
C GLU A 40 -4.91 0.05 -16.17
N ILE A 41 -4.30 1.12 -15.67
CA ILE A 41 -4.36 1.52 -14.25
C ILE A 41 -5.82 1.72 -13.82
N ASP A 42 -6.63 2.41 -14.61
CA ASP A 42 -8.03 2.67 -14.27
C ASP A 42 -8.88 1.39 -14.27
N ARG A 43 -8.62 0.46 -15.22
CA ARG A 43 -9.24 -0.87 -15.20
C ARG A 43 -8.87 -1.64 -13.95
N LEU A 44 -7.59 -1.69 -13.59
CA LEU A 44 -7.10 -2.38 -12.40
C LEU A 44 -7.66 -1.75 -11.11
N ARG A 45 -7.79 -0.43 -11.05
CA ARG A 45 -8.44 0.28 -9.93
C ARG A 45 -9.92 -0.10 -9.82
N ALA A 46 -10.64 -0.16 -10.93
CA ALA A 46 -12.04 -0.56 -10.96
C ALA A 46 -12.23 -2.02 -10.52
N GLU A 47 -11.34 -2.92 -10.94
CA GLU A 47 -11.33 -4.31 -10.47
C GLU A 47 -11.02 -4.42 -8.98
N LEU A 48 -10.03 -3.68 -8.49
CA LEU A 48 -9.68 -3.65 -7.08
C LEU A 48 -10.83 -3.10 -6.22
N ALA A 49 -11.57 -2.11 -6.72
CA ALA A 49 -12.76 -1.56 -6.04
C ALA A 49 -13.92 -2.58 -5.94
N LYS A 50 -14.02 -3.50 -6.91
CA LYS A 50 -15.01 -4.60 -6.88
C LYS A 50 -14.60 -5.72 -5.92
N ARG A 51 -13.31 -5.89 -5.62
CA ARG A 51 -12.86 -6.91 -4.67
C ARG A 51 -13.40 -6.56 -3.27
N PRO A 52 -14.05 -7.51 -2.57
CA PRO A 52 -14.50 -7.28 -1.20
C PRO A 52 -13.29 -6.88 -0.36
N LYS A 53 -13.38 -5.73 0.29
CA LYS A 53 -12.29 -5.22 1.13
C LYS A 53 -11.95 -6.31 2.16
N VAL A 54 -10.68 -6.67 2.26
CA VAL A 54 -10.19 -7.79 3.09
C VAL A 54 -10.80 -7.81 4.50
N TYR A 55 -11.01 -6.65 5.12
CA TYR A 55 -11.65 -6.56 6.43
C TYR A 55 -13.09 -7.10 6.49
N ARG A 56 -13.87 -7.01 5.40
CA ARG A 56 -15.23 -7.60 5.34
C ARG A 56 -15.12 -9.12 5.40
N ARG A 57 -14.23 -9.71 4.60
CA ARG A 57 -13.99 -11.14 4.63
C ARG A 57 -13.49 -11.61 5.99
N VAL A 58 -12.59 -10.85 6.63
CA VAL A 58 -12.14 -11.14 8.01
C VAL A 58 -13.30 -11.06 9.01
N LEU A 59 -14.21 -10.09 8.86
CA LEU A 59 -15.41 -10.01 9.71
C LEU A 59 -16.33 -11.21 9.51
N ASP A 60 -16.55 -11.64 8.27
CA ASP A 60 -17.35 -12.82 7.97
C ASP A 60 -16.73 -14.07 8.60
N LEU A 61 -15.41 -14.27 8.48
CA LEU A 61 -14.71 -15.37 9.14
C LEU A 61 -14.88 -15.37 10.66
N VAL A 62 -14.84 -14.20 11.32
CA VAL A 62 -15.09 -14.09 12.76
C VAL A 62 -16.54 -14.47 13.09
N ARG A 63 -17.51 -14.15 12.23
CA ARG A 63 -18.92 -14.57 12.40
C ARG A 63 -19.09 -16.08 12.20
N ASP A 64 -18.29 -16.66 11.32
CA ASP A 64 -18.26 -18.09 11.01
C ASP A 64 -17.47 -18.91 12.05
N GLY A 65 -16.84 -18.26 13.04
CA GLY A 65 -16.18 -18.89 14.18
C GLY A 65 -14.64 -18.90 14.15
N CYS A 66 -14.01 -18.31 13.13
CA CYS A 66 -12.56 -18.10 13.08
C CYS A 66 -12.17 -16.95 14.02
N ASN A 67 -12.00 -17.29 15.29
CA ASN A 67 -11.93 -16.32 16.38
C ASN A 67 -10.51 -15.86 16.70
N THR A 68 -9.47 -16.47 16.11
CA THR A 68 -8.08 -16.04 16.32
C THR A 68 -7.42 -15.53 15.05
N SER A 69 -6.34 -14.77 15.22
CA SER A 69 -5.51 -14.33 14.10
C SER A 69 -4.79 -15.46 13.38
N ARG A 70 -4.67 -16.65 13.98
CA ARG A 70 -4.16 -17.84 13.31
C ARG A 70 -5.22 -18.43 12.39
N ASP A 71 -6.43 -18.68 12.89
CA ASP A 71 -7.54 -19.23 12.11
C ASP A 71 -7.77 -18.37 10.84
N ILE A 72 -7.77 -17.04 10.99
CA ILE A 72 -7.93 -16.12 9.86
C ILE A 72 -6.77 -16.20 8.86
N ALA A 73 -5.55 -16.47 9.33
CA ALA A 73 -4.37 -16.60 8.48
C ALA A 73 -4.29 -17.97 7.78
N GLU A 74 -5.00 -18.98 8.27
CA GLU A 74 -5.18 -20.27 7.61
C GLU A 74 -6.25 -20.17 6.51
N GLU A 75 -7.31 -19.39 6.73
CA GLU A 75 -8.41 -19.21 5.79
C GLU A 75 -8.13 -18.18 4.66
N LEU A 76 -7.16 -17.29 4.86
CA LEU A 76 -6.83 -16.24 3.90
C LEU A 76 -5.35 -16.29 3.52
N PRO A 77 -4.98 -15.90 2.28
CA PRO A 77 -3.58 -15.75 1.89
C PRO A 77 -2.96 -14.52 2.57
N THR A 78 -2.76 -14.60 3.88
CA THR A 78 -2.28 -13.53 4.76
C THR A 78 -1.39 -14.10 5.86
N THR A 79 -0.75 -13.23 6.65
CA THR A 79 0.07 -13.63 7.79
C THR A 79 -0.70 -13.43 9.09
N VAL A 80 -0.36 -14.18 10.14
CA VAL A 80 -0.93 -13.99 11.50
C VAL A 80 -0.78 -12.54 11.98
N ARG A 81 0.34 -11.88 11.63
CA ARG A 81 0.58 -10.46 11.95
C ARG A 81 -0.40 -9.54 11.24
N LEU A 82 -0.67 -9.79 9.97
CA LEU A 82 -1.60 -8.98 9.17
C LEU A 82 -3.06 -9.27 9.55
N ALA A 83 -3.43 -10.52 9.81
CA ALA A 83 -4.72 -10.90 10.40
C ALA A 83 -4.96 -10.19 11.73
N SER A 84 -3.95 -10.15 12.61
CA SER A 84 -4.00 -9.39 13.87
C SER A 84 -4.15 -7.88 13.67
N ALA A 85 -3.62 -7.32 12.58
CA ALA A 85 -3.84 -5.91 12.23
C ALA A 85 -5.28 -5.66 11.76
N HIS A 86 -5.83 -6.54 10.91
CA HIS A 86 -7.23 -6.46 10.47
C HIS A 86 -8.21 -6.55 11.63
N LEU A 87 -8.01 -7.47 12.57
CA LEU A 87 -8.82 -7.59 13.79
C LEU A 87 -8.77 -6.32 14.66
N ARG A 88 -7.59 -5.69 14.80
CA ARG A 88 -7.48 -4.39 15.48
C ARG A 88 -8.24 -3.28 14.76
N THR A 89 -8.18 -3.23 13.43
CA THR A 89 -8.97 -2.28 12.64
C THR A 89 -10.47 -2.51 12.77
N LEU A 90 -10.93 -3.77 12.75
CA LEU A 90 -12.32 -4.11 12.98
C LEU A 90 -12.79 -3.69 14.38
N ARG A 91 -11.93 -3.88 15.40
CA ARG A 91 -12.20 -3.43 16.77
C ARG A 91 -12.32 -1.91 16.87
N GLN A 92 -11.40 -1.17 16.23
CA GLN A 92 -11.47 0.31 16.19
C GLN A 92 -12.76 0.81 15.53
N ARG A 93 -13.35 0.01 14.66
CA ARG A 93 -14.64 0.29 14.00
C ARG A 93 -15.85 -0.23 14.78
N GLY A 94 -15.65 -0.87 15.92
CA GLY A 94 -16.74 -1.45 16.73
C GLY A 94 -17.38 -2.70 16.15
N LEU A 95 -16.74 -3.38 15.20
CA LEU A 95 -17.31 -4.55 14.50
C LEU A 95 -16.94 -5.89 15.16
N VAL A 96 -15.86 -5.90 15.94
CA VAL A 96 -15.44 -7.06 16.73
C VAL A 96 -14.95 -6.60 18.09
N ARG A 97 -15.05 -7.47 19.09
CA ARG A 97 -14.48 -7.24 20.43
C ARG A 97 -13.59 -8.40 20.86
N ARG A 98 -12.73 -8.16 21.85
CA ARG A 98 -11.95 -9.21 22.50
C ARG A 98 -12.84 -9.88 23.53
N THR A 99 -12.81 -11.20 23.58
CA THR A 99 -13.57 -11.98 24.57
C THR A 99 -12.91 -11.99 25.96
N GLY A 100 -11.62 -11.63 26.03
CA GLY A 100 -10.77 -11.81 27.21
C GLY A 100 -10.11 -13.20 27.28
N ARG A 101 -10.52 -14.14 26.43
CA ARG A 101 -9.87 -15.45 26.30
C ARG A 101 -8.60 -15.36 25.47
N VAL A 102 -7.63 -16.17 25.86
CA VAL A 102 -6.29 -16.20 25.27
C VAL A 102 -5.87 -17.67 25.13
N ILE A 103 -5.47 -18.07 23.93
CA ILE A 103 -5.03 -19.43 23.59
C ILE A 103 -3.50 -19.42 23.51
N ARG A 104 -2.85 -20.26 24.31
CA ARG A 104 -1.41 -20.53 24.17
C ARG A 104 -1.27 -21.70 23.21
N VAL A 105 -0.43 -21.54 22.20
CA VAL A 105 0.00 -22.64 21.34
C VAL A 105 1.45 -22.94 21.72
N ASP A 106 1.75 -24.20 21.93
CA ASP A 106 3.03 -24.69 22.47
C ASP A 106 4.27 -24.19 21.69
N ASP A 107 4.11 -23.88 20.39
CA ASP A 107 5.18 -23.36 19.53
C ASP A 107 5.08 -21.85 19.21
N SER A 108 4.19 -21.10 19.88
CA SER A 108 3.99 -19.67 19.61
C SER A 108 4.68 -18.77 20.64
N ILE A 109 5.49 -17.82 20.16
CA ILE A 109 6.13 -16.79 21.00
C ILE A 109 5.09 -15.87 21.66
N SER A 110 3.89 -15.78 21.08
CA SER A 110 2.85 -14.88 21.56
C SER A 110 1.49 -15.57 21.58
N PRO A 111 0.74 -15.43 22.68
CA PRO A 111 -0.53 -16.11 22.80
C PRO A 111 -1.58 -15.45 21.89
N LEU A 112 -2.48 -16.27 21.35
CA LEU A 112 -3.53 -15.86 20.45
C LEU A 112 -4.73 -15.30 21.23
N VAL A 113 -5.15 -14.08 20.89
CA VAL A 113 -6.34 -13.47 21.47
C VAL A 113 -7.58 -13.95 20.72
N VAL A 114 -8.62 -14.33 21.46
CA VAL A 114 -9.90 -14.72 20.90
C VAL A 114 -10.80 -13.49 20.73
N TRP A 115 -11.33 -13.33 19.53
CA TRP A 115 -12.21 -12.25 19.09
C TRP A 115 -13.61 -12.78 18.84
N GLU A 116 -14.60 -11.90 18.92
CA GLU A 116 -15.99 -12.18 18.55
C GLU A 116 -16.58 -10.99 17.79
N ALA A 117 -17.52 -11.25 16.88
CA ALA A 117 -18.27 -10.19 16.22
C ALA A 117 -19.19 -9.47 17.21
N VAL A 118 -19.43 -8.18 16.98
CA VAL A 118 -20.39 -7.35 17.73
C VAL A 118 -21.69 -7.25 16.95
#